data_AF-D8QED5-F1
#
_entry.id   AF-D8QED5-F1
#
_cell.length_a   1.000
_cell.length_b   1.000
_cell.length_c   1.000
_cell.angle_alpha   90.00
_cell.angle_beta   90.00
_cell.angle_gamma   90.00
#
_symmetry.space_group_name_H-M   'P 1'
#
loop_
_entity.id
_entity.type
_entity.pdbx_description
1 polymer ?
#
loop_
_entity_poly.entity_id
_entity_poly.type
_entity_poly.pdbx_seq_one_letter_code
_entity_poly.pdbx_strand_id
1 'polypeptide(L)'
;LNQKLGPEYLSTRPGGGGSKLTYTAGWQIINLANEVFGFNGWSTNVISLTVDFCDETKSGRFSTGVTSILRVTLRDGAFHEDIGYGQADNMPNKGQALDKAKKEAVTDGMKRALRHFGNVVGNCLYDKSYTDRVAKM
;
A
#
# COMPACT_ATOMS: atom_id res chain seq x y z
N LEU A 1 10.75 13.20 10.17
CA LEU A 1 10.96 11.86 9.55
C LEU A 1 11.32 10.76 10.55
N ASN A 2 12.04 11.03 11.66
CA ASN A 2 12.42 9.99 12.64
C ASN A 2 11.30 9.55 13.59
N GLN A 3 10.26 10.36 13.77
CA GLN A 3 9.11 10.02 14.62
C GLN A 3 8.36 8.81 14.05
N LYS A 4 7.99 7.87 14.92
CA LYS A 4 7.16 6.71 14.57
C LYS A 4 5.68 7.11 14.68
N LEU A 5 4.82 6.44 13.93
CA LEU A 5 3.38 6.71 13.95
C LEU A 5 2.78 6.47 15.36
N GLY A 6 1.71 7.18 15.69
CA GLY A 6 0.89 6.84 16.85
C GLY A 6 -0.07 5.66 16.54
N PRO A 7 -0.59 4.95 17.56
CA PRO A 7 -1.57 3.87 17.38
C PRO A 7 -2.81 4.28 16.57
N GLU A 8 -3.20 5.56 16.60
CA GLU A 8 -4.32 6.13 15.87
C GLU A 8 -4.17 6.09 14.34
N TYR A 9 -2.93 5.94 13.84
CA TYR A 9 -2.62 5.79 12.42
C TYR A 9 -2.47 4.33 11.99
N LEU A 10 -2.74 3.38 12.90
CA LEU A 10 -2.49 1.97 12.72
C LEU A 10 -3.79 1.16 12.77
N SER A 11 -3.91 0.23 11.83
CA SER A 11 -5.00 -0.75 11.76
C SER A 11 -4.42 -2.15 11.86
N THR A 12 -5.21 -3.10 12.36
CA THR A 12 -4.79 -4.52 12.42
C THR A 12 -5.76 -5.39 11.63
N ARG A 13 -5.23 -6.44 11.00
CA ARG A 13 -6.02 -7.51 10.41
C ARG A 13 -5.50 -8.88 10.87
N PRO A 14 -6.35 -9.91 10.92
CA PRO A 14 -5.88 -11.29 11.10
C PRO A 14 -4.90 -11.67 9.99
N GLY A 15 -3.78 -12.27 10.37
CA GLY A 15 -2.79 -12.89 9.50
C GLY A 15 -2.83 -14.42 9.59
N GLY A 16 -1.97 -15.09 8.83
CA GLY A 16 -1.83 -16.55 8.89
C GLY A 16 -1.34 -17.02 10.26
N GLY A 17 -1.79 -18.21 10.69
CA GLY A 17 -1.31 -18.84 11.94
C GLY A 17 -1.68 -18.09 13.22
N GLY A 18 -2.74 -17.28 13.23
CA GLY A 18 -3.19 -16.52 14.40
C GLY A 18 -2.41 -15.23 14.67
N SER A 19 -1.51 -14.84 13.76
CA SER A 19 -0.80 -13.56 13.84
C SER A 19 -1.73 -12.37 13.56
N LYS A 20 -1.37 -11.17 14.06
CA LYS A 20 -2.00 -9.91 13.65
C LYS A 20 -1.03 -9.13 12.78
N LEU A 21 -1.51 -8.63 11.65
CA LEU A 21 -0.73 -7.78 10.74
C LEU A 21 -1.14 -6.33 10.93
N THR A 22 -0.18 -5.49 11.31
CA THR A 22 -0.36 -4.05 11.45
C THR A 22 -0.13 -3.36 10.10
N TYR A 23 -1.03 -2.47 9.70
CA TYR A 23 -0.93 -1.71 8.47
C TYR A 23 -1.52 -0.31 8.64
N THR A 24 -1.16 0.61 7.76
CA THR A 24 -1.79 1.94 7.67
C THR A 24 -2.64 2.01 6.40
N ALA A 25 -3.84 2.59 6.51
CA ALA A 25 -4.74 2.75 5.37
C ALA A 25 -4.18 3.75 4.35
N GLY A 26 -4.53 3.58 3.07
CA GLY A 26 -4.01 4.45 2.00
C GLY A 26 -4.31 5.93 2.22
N TRP A 27 -5.53 6.26 2.68
CA TRP A 27 -5.92 7.65 2.96
C TRP A 27 -5.11 8.28 4.11
N GLN A 28 -4.75 7.51 5.14
CA GLN A 28 -3.93 8.01 6.26
C GLN A 28 -2.52 8.37 5.77
N ILE A 29 -1.92 7.52 4.92
CA ILE A 29 -0.61 7.80 4.32
C ILE A 29 -0.65 9.05 3.41
N ILE A 30 -1.73 9.25 2.66
CA ILE A 30 -1.91 10.46 1.84
C ILE A 30 -1.96 11.71 2.73
N ASN A 31 -2.72 11.67 3.83
CA ASN A 31 -2.81 12.79 4.76
C ASN A 31 -1.45 13.08 5.41
N LEU A 32 -0.75 12.05 5.88
CA LEU A 32 0.60 12.19 6.44
C LEU A 32 1.58 12.78 5.42
N ALA A 33 1.54 12.34 4.16
CA ALA A 33 2.37 12.92 3.10
C ALA A 33 2.02 14.40 2.84
N ASN A 34 0.74 14.77 2.85
CA ASN A 34 0.30 16.16 2.74
C ASN A 34 0.71 17.01 3.95
N GLU A 35 0.70 16.46 5.16
CA GLU A 35 1.17 17.15 6.37
C GLU A 35 2.69 17.34 6.38
N VAL A 36 3.45 16.33 5.93
CA VAL A 36 4.92 16.36 5.96
C VAL A 36 5.51 17.16 4.80
N PHE A 37 4.99 16.98 3.59
CA PHE A 37 5.54 17.59 2.38
C PHE A 37 4.73 18.80 1.89
N GLY A 38 3.49 18.98 2.37
CA GLY A 38 2.54 19.92 1.80
C GLY A 38 1.80 19.32 0.59
N PHE A 39 0.56 19.76 0.35
CA PHE A 39 -0.29 19.22 -0.73
C PHE A 39 0.34 19.31 -2.14
N ASN A 40 1.27 20.25 -2.35
CA ASN A 40 2.01 20.47 -3.58
C ASN A 40 3.53 20.21 -3.43
N GLY A 41 3.95 19.50 -2.38
CA GLY A 41 5.34 19.14 -2.14
C GLY A 41 5.71 17.73 -2.59
N TRP A 42 4.73 16.92 -2.96
CA TRP A 42 4.92 15.56 -3.47
C TRP A 42 3.92 15.25 -4.59
N SER A 43 4.24 14.26 -5.40
CA SER A 43 3.41 13.77 -6.48
C SER A 43 3.62 12.27 -6.68
N THR A 44 2.68 11.61 -7.35
CA THR A 44 2.77 10.19 -7.70
C THR A 44 2.71 9.99 -9.21
N ASN A 45 3.39 8.96 -9.70
CA ASN A 45 3.32 8.55 -11.10
C ASN A 45 3.26 7.02 -11.20
N VAL A 46 2.30 6.51 -11.95
CA VAL A 46 2.22 5.08 -12.27
C VAL A 46 3.12 4.83 -13.47
N ILE A 47 4.30 4.27 -13.21
CA ILE A 47 5.32 3.99 -14.23
C ILE A 47 4.92 2.77 -15.06
N SER A 48 4.38 1.75 -14.40
CA SER A 48 3.87 0.54 -15.05
C SER A 48 2.70 -0.03 -14.27
N LEU A 49 1.78 -0.68 -14.98
CA LEU A 49 0.66 -1.43 -14.42
C LEU A 49 0.43 -2.67 -15.29
N THR A 50 0.85 -3.83 -14.78
CA THR A 50 0.83 -5.11 -15.48
C THR A 50 -0.20 -6.03 -14.85
N VAL A 51 -1.09 -6.58 -15.67
CA VAL A 51 -1.97 -7.68 -15.24
C VAL A 51 -1.17 -8.97 -15.40
N ASP A 52 -0.75 -9.56 -14.29
CA ASP A 52 0.12 -10.74 -14.29
C ASP A 52 -0.67 -12.00 -14.66
N PHE A 53 -1.90 -12.09 -14.17
CA PHE A 53 -2.88 -13.10 -14.57
C PHE A 53 -4.30 -12.58 -14.39
N CYS A 54 -5.24 -13.17 -15.13
CA CYS A 54 -6.67 -12.91 -15.01
C CYS A 54 -7.43 -14.16 -15.46
N ASP A 55 -7.58 -15.08 -14.54
CA ASP A 55 -8.05 -16.44 -14.80
C ASP A 55 -9.53 -16.57 -14.45
N GLU A 56 -10.25 -17.32 -15.27
CA GLU A 56 -11.63 -17.71 -15.01
C GLU A 56 -11.66 -19.16 -14.49
N THR A 57 -12.30 -19.36 -13.34
CA THR A 57 -12.53 -20.69 -12.78
C THR A 57 -13.63 -21.41 -13.56
N LYS A 58 -13.70 -22.75 -13.43
CA LYS A 58 -14.80 -23.55 -13.99
C LYS A 58 -16.20 -23.13 -13.51
N SER A 59 -16.29 -22.39 -12.40
CA SER A 59 -17.52 -21.84 -11.84
C SER A 59 -17.88 -20.45 -12.37
N GLY A 60 -17.14 -19.93 -13.37
CA GLY A 60 -17.34 -18.59 -13.95
C GLY A 60 -16.90 -17.46 -13.02
N ARG A 61 -16.01 -17.74 -12.06
CA ARG A 61 -15.47 -16.75 -11.11
C ARG A 61 -14.09 -16.32 -11.57
N PHE A 62 -13.70 -15.08 -11.27
CA PHE A 62 -12.42 -14.52 -11.74
C PHE A 62 -11.44 -14.35 -10.59
N SER A 63 -10.19 -14.76 -10.84
CA SER A 63 -9.05 -14.44 -9.98
C SER A 63 -8.00 -13.67 -10.79
N THR A 64 -7.52 -12.56 -10.26
CA THR A 64 -6.62 -11.63 -10.96
C THR A 64 -5.51 -11.16 -10.03
N GLY A 65 -4.29 -11.13 -10.55
CA GLY A 65 -3.12 -10.48 -9.94
C GLY A 65 -2.63 -9.32 -10.81
N VAL A 66 -2.27 -8.21 -10.16
CA VAL A 66 -1.76 -7.01 -10.84
C VAL A 66 -0.55 -6.48 -10.11
N THR A 67 0.53 -6.28 -10.85
CA THR A 67 1.74 -5.59 -10.40
C THR A 67 1.73 -4.14 -10.89
N SER A 68 2.13 -3.21 -10.02
CA SER A 68 2.39 -1.82 -10.40
C SER A 68 3.82 -1.41 -10.03
N ILE A 69 4.42 -0.53 -10.84
CA ILE A 69 5.63 0.21 -10.47
C ILE A 69 5.20 1.66 -10.27
N LEU A 70 5.40 2.19 -9.07
CA LEU A 70 4.94 3.52 -8.71
C LEU A 70 6.09 4.38 -8.21
N ARG A 71 6.19 5.60 -8.76
CA ARG A 71 7.15 6.63 -8.34
C ARG A 71 6.47 7.68 -7.49
N VAL A 72 7.09 8.02 -6.37
CA VAL A 72 6.78 9.22 -5.59
C VAL A 72 7.91 10.22 -5.77
N THR A 73 7.59 11.45 -6.17
CA THR A 73 8.57 12.52 -6.41
C THR A 73 8.25 13.72 -5.53
N LEU A 74 9.25 14.22 -4.81
CA LEU A 74 9.18 15.45 -4.02
C LEU A 74 9.47 16.69 -4.90
N ARG A 75 9.12 17.87 -4.40
CA ARG A 75 9.31 19.15 -5.12
C ARG A 75 10.77 19.42 -5.52
N ASP A 76 11.72 18.98 -4.72
CA ASP A 76 13.16 19.15 -4.98
C ASP A 76 13.71 18.16 -6.02
N GLY A 77 12.86 17.26 -6.55
CA GLY A 77 13.21 16.25 -7.53
C GLY A 77 13.66 14.92 -6.93
N ALA A 78 13.82 14.80 -5.61
CA ALA A 78 14.09 13.53 -4.97
C ALA A 78 12.91 12.57 -5.20
N PHE A 79 13.20 11.31 -5.53
CA PHE A 79 12.15 10.33 -5.79
C PHE A 79 12.51 8.94 -5.29
N HIS A 80 11.47 8.15 -5.01
CA HIS A 80 11.58 6.73 -4.75
C HIS A 80 10.56 5.97 -5.60
N GLU A 81 10.95 4.80 -6.07
CA GLU A 81 10.09 3.84 -6.75
C GLU A 81 10.00 2.57 -5.92
N ASP A 82 8.82 1.97 -5.91
CA ASP A 82 8.65 0.63 -5.35
C ASP A 82 7.55 -0.10 -6.14
N ILE A 83 7.52 -1.41 -5.96
CA ILE A 83 6.52 -2.30 -6.56
C ILE A 83 5.30 -2.32 -5.65
N GLY A 84 4.11 -2.25 -6.22
CA GLY A 84 2.85 -2.52 -5.52
C GLY A 84 2.14 -3.72 -6.11
N TYR A 85 1.46 -4.51 -5.28
CA TYR A 85 0.70 -5.67 -5.75
C TYR A 85 -0.75 -5.62 -5.29
N GLY A 86 -1.65 -6.01 -6.19
CA GLY A 86 -3.07 -6.09 -5.90
C GLY A 86 -3.67 -7.38 -6.43
N GLN A 87 -4.56 -7.97 -5.66
CA GLN A 87 -5.15 -9.26 -5.99
C GLN A 87 -6.66 -9.25 -5.73
N ALA A 88 -7.40 -9.90 -6.61
CA ALA A 88 -8.82 -10.12 -6.42
C ALA A 88 -9.11 -11.59 -6.71
N ASP A 89 -9.56 -12.33 -5.70
CA ASP A 89 -9.86 -13.75 -5.83
C ASP A 89 -11.36 -13.99 -5.84
N ASN A 90 -11.79 -14.98 -6.65
CA ASN A 90 -13.15 -15.47 -6.64
C ASN A 90 -14.19 -14.36 -6.83
N MET A 91 -14.01 -13.48 -7.80
CA MET A 91 -14.93 -12.38 -8.11
C MET A 91 -16.02 -12.82 -9.09
N PRO A 92 -17.26 -12.29 -8.99
CA PRO A 92 -18.37 -12.66 -9.87
C PRO A 92 -18.19 -12.21 -11.33
N ASN A 93 -17.36 -11.20 -11.59
CA ASN A 93 -17.11 -10.73 -12.94
C ASN A 93 -15.69 -10.19 -13.10
N LYS A 94 -15.19 -10.31 -14.33
CA LYS A 94 -13.83 -9.90 -14.73
C LYS A 94 -13.54 -8.42 -14.46
N GLY A 95 -14.53 -7.56 -14.71
CA GLY A 95 -14.41 -6.11 -14.51
C GLY A 95 -14.13 -5.74 -13.06
N GLN A 96 -14.89 -6.30 -12.12
CA GLN A 96 -14.70 -6.10 -10.68
C GLN A 96 -13.38 -6.70 -10.17
N ALA A 97 -12.96 -7.84 -10.72
CA ALA A 97 -11.67 -8.43 -10.38
C ALA A 97 -10.52 -7.50 -10.76
N LEU A 98 -10.52 -7.00 -12.01
CA LEU A 98 -9.52 -6.07 -12.50
C LEU A 98 -9.57 -4.72 -11.78
N ASP A 99 -10.76 -4.18 -11.50
CA ASP A 99 -10.93 -2.90 -10.80
C ASP A 99 -10.32 -2.96 -9.39
N LYS A 100 -10.68 -3.99 -8.61
CA LYS A 100 -10.14 -4.20 -7.26
C LYS A 100 -8.61 -4.38 -7.31
N ALA A 101 -8.12 -5.30 -8.13
CA ALA A 101 -6.69 -5.62 -8.19
C ALA A 101 -5.85 -4.41 -8.65
N LYS A 102 -6.29 -3.65 -9.66
CA LYS A 102 -5.58 -2.44 -10.12
C LYS A 102 -5.55 -1.34 -9.07
N LYS A 103 -6.68 -1.06 -8.41
CA LYS A 103 -6.76 -0.03 -7.34
C LYS A 103 -5.88 -0.40 -6.15
N GLU A 104 -5.88 -1.68 -5.77
CA GLU A 104 -5.06 -2.20 -4.68
C GLU A 104 -3.57 -2.12 -5.01
N ALA A 105 -3.16 -2.54 -6.22
CA ALA A 105 -1.77 -2.48 -6.66
C ALA A 105 -1.20 -1.07 -6.63
N VAL A 106 -1.91 -0.09 -7.19
CA VAL A 106 -1.49 1.32 -7.20
C VAL A 106 -1.42 1.88 -5.77
N THR A 107 -2.41 1.59 -4.92
CA THR A 107 -2.39 2.06 -3.53
C THR A 107 -1.22 1.46 -2.75
N ASP A 108 -0.93 0.17 -2.95
CA ASP A 108 0.17 -0.50 -2.31
C ASP A 108 1.53 0.07 -2.76
N GLY A 109 1.72 0.25 -4.06
CA GLY A 109 2.94 0.85 -4.63
C GLY A 109 3.19 2.25 -4.06
N MET A 110 2.15 3.06 -3.91
CA MET A 110 2.24 4.40 -3.32
C MET A 110 2.71 4.34 -1.88
N LYS A 111 2.10 3.50 -1.04
CA LYS A 111 2.50 3.35 0.37
C LYS A 111 3.96 2.87 0.48
N ARG A 112 4.36 1.95 -0.39
CA ARG A 112 5.71 1.36 -0.40
C ARG A 112 6.78 2.32 -0.92
N ALA A 113 6.46 3.15 -1.90
CA ALA A 113 7.35 4.22 -2.33
C ALA A 113 7.47 5.31 -1.25
N LEU A 114 6.36 5.71 -0.62
CA LEU A 114 6.36 6.75 0.41
C LEU A 114 7.20 6.39 1.64
N ARG A 115 7.16 5.13 2.11
CA ARG A 115 7.91 4.73 3.31
C ARG A 115 9.42 5.00 3.21
N HIS A 116 10.01 5.02 2.01
CA HIS A 116 11.45 5.27 1.86
C HIS A 116 11.85 6.68 2.30
N PHE A 117 10.91 7.63 2.37
CA PHE A 117 11.17 8.96 2.90
C PHE A 117 11.18 9.03 4.44
N GLY A 118 10.74 7.99 5.17
CA GLY A 118 10.96 7.89 6.63
C GLY A 118 9.82 7.28 7.45
N ASN A 119 10.04 7.23 8.77
CA ASN A 119 9.14 6.57 9.72
C ASN A 119 7.73 7.19 9.76
N VAL A 120 7.65 8.52 9.69
CA VAL A 120 6.38 9.28 9.72
C VAL A 120 5.46 8.92 8.56
N VAL A 121 6.01 8.45 7.43
CA VAL A 121 5.25 8.05 6.24
C VAL A 121 5.22 6.52 6.07
N GLY A 122 5.34 5.79 7.18
CA GLY A 122 5.03 4.36 7.23
C GLY A 122 6.24 3.42 7.33
N ASN A 123 7.49 3.92 7.36
CA ASN A 123 8.65 3.03 7.52
C ASN A 123 8.67 2.30 8.86
N CYS A 124 8.10 2.90 9.92
CA CYS A 124 8.06 2.27 11.25
C CYS A 124 7.23 0.98 11.29
N LEU A 125 6.33 0.75 10.32
CA LEU A 125 5.54 -0.48 10.22
C LEU A 125 6.39 -1.73 9.96
N TYR A 126 7.61 -1.56 9.46
CA TYR A 126 8.54 -2.67 9.20
C TYR A 126 9.42 -2.99 10.42
N ASP A 127 9.38 -2.16 11.48
CA ASP A 127 10.06 -2.44 12.74
C ASP A 127 9.18 -3.34 13.62
N LYS A 128 9.53 -4.63 13.67
CA LYS A 128 8.82 -5.64 14.46
C LYS A 128 8.70 -5.27 15.95
N SER A 129 9.75 -4.68 16.52
CA SER A 129 9.74 -4.28 17.93
C SER A 129 8.71 -3.19 18.21
N TYR A 130 8.49 -2.31 17.23
CA TYR A 130 7.48 -1.27 17.30
C TYR A 130 6.08 -1.84 17.06
N THR A 131 5.88 -2.68 16.04
CA THR A 131 4.56 -3.29 15.79
C THR A 131 4.09 -4.17 16.95
N ASP A 132 5.01 -4.89 17.60
CA ASP A 132 4.70 -5.73 18.77
C ASP A 132 4.31 -4.90 19.99
N ARG A 133 4.93 -3.73 20.16
CA ARG A 133 4.58 -2.79 21.23
C ARG A 133 3.20 -2.20 21.02
N VAL A 134 2.89 -1.74 19.81
CA VAL A 134 1.57 -1.18 19.49
C VAL A 134 0.50 -2.25 19.60
N ALA A 135 0.75 -3.49 19.15
CA ALA A 135 -0.23 -4.56 19.22
C ALA A 135 -0.61 -4.98 20.65
N LYS A 136 0.19 -4.59 21.65
CA LYS A 136 -0.03 -4.85 23.09
C LYS A 136 -0.67 -3.67 23.82
N MET A 137 -0.81 -2.51 23.18
CA MET A 137 -1.55 -1.35 23.70
C MET A 137 -3.04 -1.51 23.38
#